data_AF-A0A813HGB6-F1
#
_entry.id   AF-A0A813HGB6-F1
#
_cell.length_a   1.000
_cell.length_b   1.000
_cell.length_c   1.000
_cell.angle_alpha   90.00
_cell.angle_beta   90.00
_cell.angle_gamma   90.00
#
_symmetry.space_group_name_H-M   'P 1'
#
loop_
_entity.id
_entity.type
_entity.pdbx_description
1 polymer ?
#
loop_
_entity_poly.entity_id
_entity_poly.type
_entity_poly.pdbx_seq_one_letter_code
_entity_poly.pdbx_strand_id
1 'polypeptide(L)'
;SIQKEILDGHVKFHLVERISSGMSFVGVLLAVSAVFASVIASILAERIFKDRSRGLKSWSPRFYIMQVHITVTQLALSCCSWVIVHSVIYAGETKARSDDLSEMLSDWNGCPGWFGVWTSTQYCYVAVRVVQGWAAGLLVKEFSTVTKSIVTTLVYIFVVELEDPLMGGRWHFQDRRVPSIMLCAILILSAIIFQTGRINLKVIQQAANLGASGLNAGAVPMGPAALAVAFPSSGSELPLQDSGDGATSQVGGQAPLSKRISWLSTWRQLVRTYALIVLYIVADAVRNLTLAKALNSTRINPNSMSLVIYMLGIGVASLLTLYTDGREALKRAFHVGKIMRCMPAGFMFALTTTLMNMAYSQGMSAALALVLGKFYTPVAALGARWVLNKFYMWLEYAAIAILTLASMTFGYLKAFDTASGEKPSLSTLGPTLLVLGAATAAAFNSLITERILKGETVPFHMQKVRLDAASIIATVGLIPSVGWLSERPQ
;
A
#
# COMPACT_ATOMS: atom_id res chain seq x y z
N SER A 1 1.53 -29.24 45.81
CA SER A 1 1.20 -28.01 45.07
C SER A 1 2.36 -27.61 44.16
N ILE A 2 3.52 -27.24 44.74
CA ILE A 2 4.73 -26.80 44.01
C ILE A 2 5.27 -27.85 43.02
N GLN A 3 5.23 -29.14 43.36
CA GLN A 3 5.69 -30.21 42.47
C GLN A 3 4.79 -30.42 41.23
N LYS A 4 3.52 -29.98 41.30
CA LYS A 4 2.57 -30.01 40.18
C LYS A 4 2.80 -28.84 39.22
N GLU A 5 3.17 -27.67 39.74
CA GLU A 5 3.63 -26.51 38.95
C GLU A 5 4.97 -26.78 38.25
N ILE A 6 5.89 -27.51 38.88
CA ILE A 6 7.17 -27.90 38.25
C ILE A 6 6.94 -28.92 37.13
N LEU A 7 6.03 -29.89 37.32
CA LEU A 7 5.67 -30.82 36.25
C LEU A 7 4.92 -30.13 35.10
N ASP A 8 3.97 -29.22 35.39
CA ASP A 8 3.27 -28.45 34.36
C ASP A 8 4.19 -27.47 33.63
N GLY A 9 5.24 -26.97 34.30
CA GLY A 9 6.32 -26.19 33.70
C GLY A 9 7.18 -27.00 32.72
N HIS A 10 7.50 -28.26 33.06
CA HIS A 10 8.28 -29.15 32.21
C HIS A 10 7.49 -29.63 30.97
N VAL A 11 6.18 -29.87 31.11
CA VAL A 11 5.31 -30.26 29.98
C VAL A 11 5.13 -29.09 29.00
N LYS A 12 5.03 -27.85 29.51
CA LYS A 12 5.00 -26.64 28.65
C LYS A 12 6.31 -26.45 27.89
N PHE A 13 7.45 -26.78 28.48
CA PHE A 13 8.75 -26.63 27.83
C PHE A 13 8.90 -27.56 26.62
N HIS A 14 8.49 -28.83 26.73
CA HIS A 14 8.53 -29.76 25.61
C HIS A 14 7.50 -29.45 24.51
N LEU A 15 6.36 -28.85 24.83
CA LEU A 15 5.39 -28.40 23.83
C LEU A 15 5.93 -27.21 23.03
N VAL A 16 6.56 -26.25 23.70
CA VAL A 16 7.21 -25.09 23.05
C VAL A 16 8.43 -25.52 22.22
N GLU A 17 9.18 -26.53 22.66
CA GLU A 17 10.32 -27.08 21.91
C GLU A 17 9.86 -27.86 20.65
N ARG A 18 8.73 -28.59 20.73
CA ARG A 18 8.10 -29.20 19.52
C ARG A 18 7.56 -28.15 18.56
N ILE A 19 6.96 -27.06 19.05
CA ILE A 19 6.45 -25.98 18.21
C ILE A 19 7.61 -25.18 17.57
N SER A 20 8.71 -24.96 18.29
CA SER A 20 9.91 -24.31 17.75
C SER A 20 10.61 -25.13 16.66
N SER A 21 10.40 -26.45 16.62
CA SER A 21 10.89 -27.32 15.54
C SER A 21 9.95 -27.41 14.33
N GLY A 22 8.80 -26.73 14.38
CA GLY A 22 7.63 -26.99 13.53
C GLY A 22 7.45 -26.13 12.28
N MET A 23 8.25 -25.08 12.03
CA MET A 23 8.38 -24.59 10.65
C MET A 23 9.41 -25.47 9.95
N SER A 24 8.95 -26.66 9.54
CA SER A 24 9.74 -27.54 8.69
C SER A 24 10.30 -26.72 7.51
N PHE A 25 11.54 -27.00 7.12
CA PHE A 25 12.14 -26.46 5.90
C PHE A 25 11.16 -26.54 4.70
N VAL A 26 10.29 -27.56 4.70
CA VAL A 26 9.18 -27.75 3.76
C VAL A 26 8.17 -26.59 3.77
N GLY A 27 7.78 -26.04 4.91
CA GLY A 27 6.86 -24.89 5.00
C GLY A 27 7.46 -23.60 4.43
N VAL A 28 8.74 -23.33 4.71
CA VAL A 28 9.48 -22.21 4.11
C VAL A 28 9.65 -22.43 2.61
N LEU A 29 10.01 -23.64 2.19
CA LEU A 29 10.14 -24.01 0.79
C LEU A 29 8.80 -23.86 0.06
N LEU A 30 7.67 -24.25 0.66
CA LEU A 30 6.32 -24.08 0.09
C LEU A 30 5.93 -22.61 -0.03
N ALA A 31 6.22 -21.78 0.98
CA ALA A 31 5.96 -20.34 0.92
C ALA A 31 6.80 -19.67 -0.18
N VAL A 32 8.09 -19.99 -0.28
CA VAL A 32 8.97 -19.50 -1.35
C VAL A 32 8.53 -20.01 -2.72
N SER A 33 8.12 -21.28 -2.81
CA SER A 33 7.59 -21.90 -4.04
C SER A 33 6.29 -21.23 -4.48
N ALA A 34 5.40 -20.88 -3.56
CA ALA A 34 4.16 -20.18 -3.85
C ALA A 34 4.43 -18.76 -4.38
N VAL A 35 5.38 -18.04 -3.77
CA VAL A 35 5.83 -16.73 -4.26
C VAL A 35 6.42 -16.85 -5.67
N PHE A 36 7.33 -17.81 -5.90
CA PHE A 36 7.92 -18.08 -7.22
C PHE A 36 6.88 -18.49 -8.27
N ALA A 37 5.94 -19.37 -7.91
CA ALA A 37 4.85 -19.79 -8.77
C ALA A 37 3.93 -18.61 -9.12
N SER A 38 3.68 -17.68 -8.19
CA SER A 38 2.91 -16.46 -8.48
C SER A 38 3.64 -15.54 -9.46
N VAL A 39 4.97 -15.44 -9.35
CA VAL A 39 5.81 -14.66 -10.26
C VAL A 39 5.82 -15.30 -11.65
N ILE A 40 5.99 -16.63 -11.74
CA ILE A 40 5.94 -17.38 -13.01
C ILE A 40 4.56 -17.26 -13.65
N ALA A 41 3.48 -17.41 -12.88
CA ALA A 41 2.11 -17.24 -13.35
C ALA A 41 1.88 -15.82 -13.89
N SER A 42 2.44 -14.80 -13.24
CA SER A 42 2.37 -13.42 -13.71
C SER A 42 3.16 -13.20 -15.01
N ILE A 43 4.32 -13.85 -15.19
CA ILE A 43 5.13 -13.80 -16.42
C ILE A 43 4.44 -14.56 -17.57
N LEU A 44 3.83 -15.71 -17.28
CA LEU A 44 3.08 -16.49 -18.25
C LEU A 44 1.81 -15.76 -18.69
N ALA A 45 1.07 -15.17 -17.74
CA ALA A 45 -0.05 -14.30 -18.04
C ALA A 45 0.41 -13.13 -18.93
N GLU A 46 1.52 -12.46 -18.59
CA GLU A 46 2.09 -11.41 -19.43
C GLU A 46 2.43 -11.88 -20.85
N ARG A 47 3.04 -13.07 -21.02
CA ARG A 47 3.35 -13.63 -22.36
C ARG A 47 2.09 -13.94 -23.17
N ILE A 48 1.07 -14.50 -22.53
CA ILE A 48 -0.24 -14.78 -23.14
C ILE A 48 -0.95 -13.46 -23.51
N PHE A 49 -0.84 -12.44 -22.66
CA PHE A 49 -1.47 -11.13 -22.89
C PHE A 49 -0.75 -10.26 -23.92
N LYS A 50 0.57 -10.39 -24.05
CA LYS A 50 1.38 -9.58 -24.96
C LYS A 50 1.50 -10.18 -26.36
N ASP A 51 0.69 -11.19 -26.70
CA ASP A 51 1.07 -12.16 -27.71
C ASP A 51 1.65 -11.55 -28.99
N ARG A 52 2.98 -11.71 -29.08
CA ARG A 52 3.79 -11.67 -30.30
C ARG A 52 3.46 -12.88 -31.18
N SER A 53 2.41 -13.68 -30.92
CA SER A 53 1.82 -14.54 -31.93
C SER A 53 1.22 -13.66 -33.03
N ARG A 54 1.99 -13.52 -34.11
CA ARG A 54 1.68 -12.72 -35.30
C ARG A 54 0.42 -13.19 -36.06
N GLY A 55 -0.45 -14.02 -35.47
CA GLY A 55 -1.59 -14.67 -36.11
C GLY A 55 -2.98 -14.26 -35.62
N LEU A 56 -3.15 -13.70 -34.41
CA LEU A 56 -4.49 -13.35 -33.88
C LEU A 56 -4.81 -11.85 -34.03
N LYS A 57 -4.81 -11.35 -35.28
CA LYS A 57 -5.15 -9.95 -35.59
C LYS A 57 -6.64 -9.60 -35.52
N SER A 58 -7.56 -10.57 -35.34
CA SER A 58 -9.01 -10.29 -35.32
C SER A 58 -9.63 -10.19 -33.92
N TRP A 59 -8.86 -10.39 -32.84
CA TRP A 59 -9.39 -10.30 -31.48
C TRP A 59 -9.17 -8.90 -30.88
N SER A 60 -10.11 -8.00 -31.17
CA SER A 60 -10.38 -6.75 -30.45
C SER A 60 -11.83 -6.81 -29.94
N PRO A 61 -12.30 -6.13 -28.86
CA PRO A 61 -11.67 -5.51 -27.69
C PRO A 61 -12.42 -5.98 -26.41
N ARG A 62 -12.08 -7.14 -25.83
CA ARG A 62 -12.77 -7.60 -24.60
C ARG A 62 -11.80 -8.05 -23.51
N PHE A 63 -10.83 -7.19 -23.22
CA PHE A 63 -9.98 -7.28 -22.03
C PHE A 63 -10.80 -7.56 -20.75
N TYR A 64 -12.01 -7.01 -20.67
CA TYR A 64 -12.93 -7.19 -19.54
C TYR A 64 -13.41 -8.64 -19.38
N ILE A 65 -13.65 -9.39 -20.46
CA ILE A 65 -14.09 -10.79 -20.37
C ILE A 65 -12.94 -11.66 -19.89
N MET A 66 -11.73 -11.44 -20.40
CA MET A 66 -10.55 -12.20 -19.99
C MET A 66 -10.15 -11.89 -18.53
N GLN A 67 -10.27 -10.63 -18.10
CA GLN A 67 -10.06 -10.26 -16.70
C GLN A 67 -11.08 -10.94 -15.78
N VAL A 68 -12.34 -11.04 -16.20
CA VAL A 68 -13.36 -11.80 -15.47
C VAL A 68 -12.98 -13.27 -15.38
N HIS A 69 -12.50 -13.89 -16.47
CA HIS A 69 -12.08 -15.29 -16.45
C HIS A 69 -10.90 -15.51 -15.50
N ILE A 70 -9.88 -14.65 -15.52
CA ILE A 70 -8.75 -14.74 -14.57
C ILE A 70 -9.20 -14.57 -13.12
N THR A 71 -10.10 -13.62 -12.86
CA THR A 71 -10.58 -13.36 -11.50
C THR A 71 -11.46 -14.52 -11.01
N VAL A 72 -12.27 -15.11 -11.90
CA VAL A 72 -13.08 -16.31 -11.61
C VAL A 72 -12.18 -17.53 -11.40
N THR A 73 -11.15 -17.72 -12.21
CA THR A 73 -10.17 -18.81 -12.02
C THR A 73 -9.37 -18.63 -10.73
N GLN A 74 -8.99 -17.39 -10.38
CA GLN A 74 -8.29 -17.10 -9.13
C GLN A 74 -9.20 -17.33 -7.91
N LEU A 75 -10.48 -16.94 -7.99
CA LEU A 75 -11.47 -17.25 -6.97
C LEU A 75 -11.70 -18.76 -6.86
N ALA A 76 -11.86 -19.45 -7.98
CA ALA A 76 -12.04 -20.90 -8.01
C ALA A 76 -10.82 -21.65 -7.45
N LEU A 77 -9.60 -21.24 -7.79
CA LEU A 77 -8.37 -21.80 -7.22
C LEU A 77 -8.22 -21.50 -5.73
N SER A 78 -8.69 -20.33 -5.26
CA SER A 78 -8.70 -19.98 -3.83
C SER A 78 -9.75 -20.79 -3.07
N CYS A 79 -10.93 -21.03 -3.67
CA CYS A 79 -11.94 -21.92 -3.11
C CYS A 79 -11.49 -23.39 -3.13
N CYS A 80 -10.86 -23.85 -4.22
CA CYS A 80 -10.31 -25.21 -4.31
C CYS A 80 -9.16 -25.43 -3.34
N SER A 81 -8.24 -24.47 -3.20
CA SER A 81 -7.17 -24.57 -2.20
C SER A 81 -7.74 -24.58 -0.78
N TRP A 82 -8.79 -23.79 -0.51
CA TRP A 82 -9.52 -23.82 0.74
C TRP A 82 -10.17 -25.21 1.00
N VAL A 83 -10.87 -25.77 0.01
CA VAL A 83 -11.49 -27.11 0.12
C VAL A 83 -10.46 -28.23 0.26
N ILE A 84 -9.36 -28.19 -0.49
CA ILE A 84 -8.29 -29.21 -0.45
C ILE A 84 -7.53 -29.15 0.88
N VAL A 85 -7.20 -27.96 1.38
CA VAL A 85 -6.56 -27.80 2.70
C VAL A 85 -7.50 -28.29 3.80
N HIS A 86 -8.79 -27.98 3.70
CA HIS A 86 -9.80 -28.47 4.63
C HIS A 86 -9.93 -30.00 4.57
N SER A 87 -10.03 -30.59 3.38
CA SER A 87 -10.23 -32.04 3.23
C SER A 87 -8.98 -32.84 3.60
N VAL A 88 -7.77 -32.39 3.27
CA VAL A 88 -6.53 -33.14 3.56
C VAL A 88 -6.13 -33.06 5.03
N ILE A 89 -6.37 -31.92 5.70
CA ILE A 89 -5.95 -31.74 7.10
C ILE A 89 -7.01 -32.27 8.08
N TYR A 90 -8.30 -32.05 7.82
CA TYR A 90 -9.36 -32.56 8.69
C TYR A 90 -9.72 -34.02 8.42
N ALA A 91 -9.44 -34.60 7.25
CA ALA A 91 -9.64 -36.04 7.04
C ALA A 91 -8.75 -36.91 7.97
N GLY A 92 -7.69 -36.33 8.55
CA GLY A 92 -6.83 -37.03 9.51
C GLY A 92 -7.39 -37.12 10.93
N GLU A 93 -8.22 -36.16 11.36
CA GLU A 93 -8.70 -36.06 12.76
C GLU A 93 -10.21 -36.16 12.94
N THR A 94 -11.03 -35.96 11.89
CA THR A 94 -12.49 -35.96 12.03
C THR A 94 -13.14 -37.06 11.20
N LYS A 95 -13.18 -38.27 11.75
CA LYS A 95 -14.21 -39.26 11.35
C LYS A 95 -15.55 -39.05 12.08
N ALA A 96 -15.68 -38.00 12.90
CA ALA A 96 -16.86 -37.76 13.75
C ALA A 96 -17.36 -36.29 13.81
N ARG A 97 -16.80 -35.35 13.03
CA ARG A 97 -17.18 -33.93 13.08
C ARG A 97 -17.37 -33.30 11.69
N SER A 98 -18.10 -33.99 10.84
CA SER A 98 -18.78 -33.42 9.68
C SER A 98 -20.25 -33.33 10.09
N ASP A 99 -20.86 -32.16 10.27
CA ASP A 99 -21.45 -31.47 9.13
C ASP A 99 -21.82 -29.99 9.38
N ASP A 100 -21.61 -29.39 10.55
CA ASP A 100 -22.30 -28.14 10.84
C ASP A 100 -21.44 -26.87 10.66
N LEU A 101 -21.42 -26.37 9.42
CA LEU A 101 -21.06 -24.97 9.14
C LEU A 101 -21.93 -24.00 9.97
N SER A 102 -23.12 -24.43 10.40
CA SER A 102 -23.96 -23.68 11.33
C SER A 102 -23.42 -23.63 12.77
N GLU A 103 -22.74 -24.68 13.26
CA GLU A 103 -22.04 -24.69 14.56
C GLU A 103 -20.85 -23.72 14.51
N MET A 104 -20.12 -23.70 13.40
CA MET A 104 -19.06 -22.70 13.17
C MET A 104 -19.61 -21.26 13.18
N LEU A 105 -20.74 -21.00 12.50
CA LEU A 105 -21.37 -19.67 12.48
C LEU A 105 -22.00 -19.30 13.85
N SER A 106 -22.52 -20.28 14.57
CA SER A 106 -23.04 -20.15 15.94
C SER A 106 -21.95 -19.75 16.92
N ASP A 107 -20.80 -20.44 16.89
CA ASP A 107 -19.62 -20.10 17.69
C ASP A 107 -19.09 -18.71 17.30
N TRP A 108 -19.25 -18.31 16.03
CA TRP A 108 -18.88 -16.98 15.56
C TRP A 108 -19.72 -15.87 16.19
N ASN A 109 -21.03 -16.10 16.32
CA ASN A 109 -21.96 -15.14 16.90
C ASN A 109 -21.81 -15.03 18.43
N GLY A 110 -21.32 -16.10 19.07
CA GLY A 110 -21.14 -16.20 20.52
C GLY A 110 -19.74 -15.86 21.04
N CYS A 111 -18.74 -15.65 20.19
CA CYS A 111 -17.36 -15.40 20.62
C CYS A 111 -17.09 -13.91 20.91
N PRO A 112 -17.04 -13.46 22.18
CA PRO A 112 -16.53 -12.14 22.54
C PRO A 112 -15.08 -11.91 22.07
N GLY A 113 -14.33 -12.94 21.68
CA GLY A 113 -12.95 -12.83 21.20
C GLY A 113 -12.78 -12.10 19.85
N TRP A 114 -13.81 -12.07 18.99
CA TRP A 114 -13.67 -11.49 17.64
C TRP A 114 -13.63 -9.98 17.64
N PHE A 115 -14.62 -9.37 18.30
CA PHE A 115 -14.68 -7.93 18.46
C PHE A 115 -14.06 -7.48 19.77
N GLY A 116 -13.98 -8.32 20.81
CA GLY A 116 -13.37 -7.96 22.08
C GLY A 116 -14.06 -6.77 22.78
N VAL A 117 -13.54 -6.40 23.95
CA VAL A 117 -13.92 -5.14 24.60
C VAL A 117 -13.04 -4.03 24.03
N TRP A 118 -13.65 -3.11 23.29
CA TRP A 118 -12.93 -1.98 22.70
C TRP A 118 -12.64 -0.92 23.75
N THR A 119 -11.36 -0.57 23.85
CA THR A 119 -10.90 0.57 24.65
C THR A 119 -10.96 1.87 23.84
N SER A 120 -10.99 3.00 24.53
CA SER A 120 -11.02 4.34 23.90
C SER A 120 -9.84 4.58 22.95
N THR A 121 -8.68 3.98 23.23
CA THR A 121 -7.48 4.05 22.37
C THR A 121 -7.70 3.40 21.02
N GLN A 122 -8.50 2.34 20.95
CA GLN A 122 -8.77 1.60 19.72
C GLN A 122 -9.78 2.33 18.85
N TYR A 123 -10.83 2.89 19.44
CA TYR A 123 -11.74 3.80 18.73
C TYR A 123 -10.98 4.99 18.16
N CYS A 124 -10.07 5.59 18.94
CA CYS A 124 -9.19 6.66 18.47
C CYS A 124 -8.30 6.20 17.30
N TYR A 125 -7.66 5.04 17.42
CA TYR A 125 -6.85 4.47 16.35
C TYR A 125 -7.66 4.25 15.06
N VAL A 126 -8.86 3.69 15.15
CA VAL A 126 -9.73 3.48 13.98
C VAL A 126 -10.09 4.80 13.31
N ALA A 127 -10.48 5.82 14.09
CA ALA A 127 -10.79 7.14 13.55
C ALA A 127 -9.57 7.76 12.83
N VAL A 128 -8.40 7.74 13.47
CA VAL A 128 -7.14 8.22 12.89
C VAL A 128 -6.77 7.45 11.63
N ARG A 129 -6.97 6.12 11.62
CA ARG A 129 -6.66 5.27 10.48
C ARG A 129 -7.57 5.55 9.29
N VAL A 130 -8.85 5.87 9.51
CA VAL A 130 -9.75 6.32 8.44
C VAL A 130 -9.25 7.64 7.84
N VAL A 131 -8.97 8.65 8.67
CA VAL A 131 -8.44 9.95 8.21
C VAL A 131 -7.12 9.77 7.43
N GLN A 132 -6.21 8.98 7.97
CA GLN A 132 -4.92 8.67 7.33
C GLN A 132 -5.13 7.93 6.00
N GLY A 133 -6.07 7.00 5.91
CA GLY A 133 -6.41 6.29 4.67
C GLY A 133 -6.97 7.21 3.58
N TRP A 134 -7.77 8.21 3.97
CA TRP A 134 -8.26 9.27 3.07
C TRP A 134 -7.13 10.15 2.56
N ALA A 135 -6.31 10.69 3.47
CA ALA A 135 -5.16 11.51 3.12
C ALA A 135 -4.19 10.76 2.20
N ALA A 136 -3.95 9.47 2.48
CA ALA A 136 -3.11 8.60 1.65
C ALA A 136 -3.66 8.44 0.22
N GLY A 137 -4.97 8.20 0.08
CA GLY A 137 -5.60 8.02 -1.23
C GLY A 137 -5.61 9.31 -2.05
N LEU A 138 -5.88 10.45 -1.41
CA LEU A 138 -5.79 11.76 -2.06
C LEU A 138 -4.34 12.07 -2.49
N LEU A 139 -3.35 11.75 -1.64
CA LEU A 139 -1.94 11.94 -1.96
C LEU A 139 -1.51 11.10 -3.17
N VAL A 140 -1.98 9.85 -3.28
CA VAL A 140 -1.69 8.97 -4.43
C VAL A 140 -2.39 9.45 -5.70
N LYS A 141 -3.64 9.95 -5.57
CA LYS A 141 -4.40 10.48 -6.70
C LYS A 141 -3.73 11.71 -7.30
N GLU A 142 -3.41 12.69 -6.45
CA GLU A 142 -2.81 13.97 -6.87
C GLU A 142 -1.35 13.83 -7.29
N PHE A 143 -0.57 13.00 -6.60
CA PHE A 143 0.87 12.86 -6.86
C PHE A 143 1.23 11.49 -7.43
N SER A 144 1.82 10.62 -6.62
CA SER A 144 2.27 9.29 -7.01
C SER A 144 2.51 8.40 -5.80
N THR A 145 2.52 7.09 -6.03
CA THR A 145 2.90 6.09 -5.03
C THR A 145 4.30 6.32 -4.47
N VAL A 146 5.26 6.72 -5.30
CA VAL A 146 6.64 6.99 -4.87
C VAL A 146 6.70 8.19 -3.95
N THR A 147 6.01 9.29 -4.30
CA THR A 147 5.91 10.47 -3.43
C THR A 147 5.33 10.10 -2.06
N LYS A 148 4.25 9.32 -2.02
CA LYS A 148 3.69 8.80 -0.77
C LYS A 148 4.73 8.02 0.04
N SER A 149 5.53 7.16 -0.61
CA SER A 149 6.58 6.39 0.08
C SER A 149 7.62 7.30 0.73
N ILE A 150 8.12 8.29 -0.02
CA ILE A 150 9.11 9.26 0.46
C ILE A 150 8.55 10.03 1.66
N VAL A 151 7.32 10.55 1.56
CA VAL A 151 6.66 11.28 2.65
C VAL A 151 6.47 10.38 3.87
N THR A 152 6.10 9.11 3.69
CA THR A 152 5.97 8.15 4.80
C THR A 152 7.32 7.90 5.50
N THR A 153 8.43 7.96 4.78
CA THR A 153 9.77 7.92 5.40
C THR A 153 10.07 9.17 6.20
N LEU A 154 9.70 10.36 5.70
CA LEU A 154 9.81 11.60 6.48
C LEU A 154 8.98 11.56 7.78
N VAL A 155 7.75 11.05 7.71
CA VAL A 155 6.89 10.86 8.89
C VAL A 155 7.58 9.99 9.92
N TYR A 156 8.14 8.86 9.49
CA TYR A 156 8.76 7.92 10.42
C TYR A 156 9.88 8.57 11.22
N ILE A 157 10.72 9.36 10.57
CA ILE A 157 11.83 10.04 11.24
C ILE A 157 11.29 11.11 12.15
N PHE A 158 10.34 11.90 11.66
CA PHE A 158 9.69 12.91 12.48
C PHE A 158 9.06 12.32 13.75
N VAL A 159 8.41 11.16 13.64
CA VAL A 159 7.88 10.41 14.78
C VAL A 159 8.99 9.95 15.69
N VAL A 160 10.05 9.33 15.17
CA VAL A 160 11.16 8.85 16.00
C VAL A 160 11.86 10.00 16.73
N GLU A 161 12.06 11.14 16.06
CA GLU A 161 12.66 12.34 16.63
C GLU A 161 11.78 13.04 17.65
N LEU A 162 10.45 13.01 17.49
CA LEU A 162 9.52 13.62 18.44
C LEU A 162 9.14 12.70 19.60
N GLU A 163 9.01 11.41 19.35
CA GLU A 163 8.54 10.43 20.33
C GLU A 163 9.48 10.37 21.54
N ASP A 164 10.80 10.38 21.30
CA ASP A 164 11.78 10.24 22.38
C ASP A 164 11.83 11.45 23.34
N PRO A 165 11.87 12.72 22.86
CA PRO A 165 11.70 13.89 23.73
C PRO A 165 10.35 13.92 24.44
N LEU A 166 9.25 13.58 23.74
CA LEU A 166 7.91 13.60 24.32
C LEU A 166 7.72 12.53 25.41
N MET A 167 8.46 11.42 25.35
CA MET A 167 8.47 10.38 26.38
C MET A 167 9.52 10.63 27.48
N GLY A 168 10.07 11.85 27.58
CA GLY A 168 10.98 12.23 28.66
C GLY A 168 12.40 11.66 28.50
N GLY A 169 12.86 11.44 27.28
CA GLY A 169 14.24 10.97 27.00
C GLY A 169 14.50 9.53 27.43
N ARG A 170 13.44 8.71 27.47
CA ARG A 170 13.48 7.31 27.93
C ARG A 170 14.45 6.44 27.14
N TRP A 171 14.81 6.85 25.92
CA TRP A 171 15.70 6.08 25.04
C TRP A 171 17.07 6.74 24.81
N HIS A 172 17.52 7.60 25.71
CA HIS A 172 18.81 8.27 25.61
C HIS A 172 19.01 8.95 24.24
N PHE A 173 18.12 9.89 23.90
CA PHE A 173 18.15 10.65 22.64
C PHE A 173 19.54 11.14 22.23
N GLN A 174 20.39 11.49 23.20
CA GLN A 174 21.77 11.92 22.96
C GLN A 174 22.60 10.91 22.17
N ASP A 175 22.37 9.61 22.37
CA ASP A 175 23.11 8.53 21.71
C ASP A 175 22.59 8.30 20.28
N ARG A 176 21.34 8.67 20.00
CA ARG A 176 20.66 8.47 18.71
C ARG A 176 20.61 9.72 17.84
N ARG A 177 20.94 10.90 18.38
CA ARG A 177 20.89 12.19 17.68
C ARG A 177 21.68 12.17 16.37
N VAL A 178 22.86 11.55 16.35
CA VAL A 178 23.76 11.56 15.19
C VAL A 178 23.19 10.70 14.05
N PRO A 179 22.82 9.41 14.26
CA PRO A 179 22.12 8.62 13.24
C PRO A 179 20.88 9.29 12.67
N SER A 180 20.08 9.94 13.52
CA SER A 180 18.88 10.64 13.11
C SER A 180 19.14 11.87 12.22
N ILE A 181 20.09 12.71 12.61
CA ILE A 181 20.51 13.87 11.81
C ILE A 181 21.09 13.41 10.47
N MET A 182 21.92 12.35 10.47
CA MET A 182 22.45 11.77 9.24
C MET A 182 21.33 11.26 8.33
N LEU A 183 20.32 10.61 8.89
CA LEU A 183 19.20 10.11 8.10
C LEU A 183 18.34 11.24 7.52
N CYS A 184 18.14 12.32 8.28
CA CYS A 184 17.53 13.55 7.78
C CYS A 184 18.34 14.15 6.61
N ALA A 185 19.66 14.21 6.72
CA ALA A 185 20.53 14.70 5.65
C ALA A 185 20.47 13.82 4.39
N ILE A 186 20.51 12.48 4.55
CA ILE A 186 20.39 11.51 3.45
C ILE A 186 19.07 11.69 2.71
N LEU A 187 17.99 11.99 3.42
CA LEU A 187 16.69 12.26 2.80
C LEU A 187 16.66 13.54 2.00
N ILE A 188 17.20 14.63 2.54
CA ILE A 188 17.28 15.90 1.82
C ILE A 188 18.08 15.70 0.53
N LEU A 189 19.22 15.02 0.62
CA LEU A 189 20.04 14.66 -0.54
C LEU A 189 19.27 13.77 -1.53
N SER A 190 18.57 12.74 -1.05
CA SER A 190 17.75 11.86 -1.89
C SER A 190 16.63 12.63 -2.60
N ALA A 191 15.97 13.57 -1.91
CA ALA A 191 14.93 14.42 -2.49
C ALA A 191 15.49 15.36 -3.56
N ILE A 192 16.64 15.97 -3.30
CA ILE A 192 17.34 16.83 -4.27
C ILE A 192 17.71 16.01 -5.51
N ILE A 193 18.30 14.82 -5.36
CA ILE A 193 18.65 13.94 -6.48
C ILE A 193 17.41 13.59 -7.31
N PHE A 194 16.28 13.29 -6.66
CA PHE A 194 15.01 13.05 -7.35
C PHE A 194 14.50 14.26 -8.13
N GLN A 195 14.60 15.47 -7.56
CA GLN A 195 14.19 16.69 -8.25
C GLN A 195 15.10 16.97 -9.45
N THR A 196 16.42 16.85 -9.28
CA THR A 196 17.39 17.03 -10.36
C THR A 196 17.15 16.04 -11.49
N GLY A 197 16.87 14.76 -11.17
CA GLY A 197 16.52 13.75 -12.17
C GLY A 197 15.30 14.14 -13.02
N ARG A 198 14.25 14.69 -12.40
CA ARG A 198 13.04 15.14 -13.11
C ARG A 198 13.27 16.39 -13.96
N ILE A 199 14.05 17.35 -13.45
CA ILE A 199 14.38 18.56 -14.20
C ILE A 199 15.19 18.18 -15.45
N ASN A 200 16.21 17.32 -15.29
CA ASN A 200 17.02 16.84 -16.41
C ASN A 200 16.18 16.09 -17.46
N LEU A 201 15.22 15.26 -17.05
CA LEU A 201 14.30 14.61 -17.98
C LEU A 201 13.48 15.60 -18.80
N LYS A 202 12.98 16.68 -18.18
CA LYS A 202 12.24 17.71 -18.91
C LYS A 202 13.13 18.43 -19.92
N VAL A 203 14.36 18.75 -19.54
CA VAL A 203 15.33 19.38 -20.44
C VAL A 203 15.68 18.45 -21.60
N ILE A 204 15.89 17.15 -21.34
CA ILE A 204 16.16 16.15 -22.38
C ILE A 204 14.96 15.96 -23.31
N GLN A 205 13.74 15.89 -22.77
CA GLN A 205 12.52 15.78 -23.58
C GLN A 205 12.30 17.03 -24.43
N GLN A 206 12.55 18.22 -23.89
CA GLN A 206 12.52 19.47 -24.64
C GLN A 206 13.59 19.45 -25.75
N ALA A 207 14.83 19.06 -25.43
CA ALA A 207 15.91 18.94 -26.41
C ALA A 207 15.61 17.90 -27.51
N ALA A 208 14.99 16.76 -27.16
CA ALA A 208 14.59 15.72 -28.11
C ALA A 208 13.43 16.16 -29.00
N ASN A 209 12.46 16.90 -28.45
CA ASN A 209 11.31 17.42 -29.21
C ASN A 209 11.66 18.66 -30.04
N LEU A 210 12.73 19.39 -29.71
CA LEU A 210 13.26 20.47 -30.55
C LEU A 210 13.79 19.99 -31.91
N GLY A 211 14.00 18.67 -32.10
CA GLY A 211 14.25 18.08 -33.41
C GLY A 211 12.99 17.88 -34.28
N ALA A 212 11.79 17.83 -33.68
CA ALA A 212 10.54 17.56 -34.40
C ALA A 212 9.84 18.84 -34.91
N SER A 213 10.07 19.98 -34.25
CA SER A 213 9.48 21.27 -34.65
C SER A 213 10.34 22.08 -35.63
N GLY A 214 11.61 21.70 -35.83
CA GLY A 214 12.55 22.42 -36.71
C GLY A 214 12.53 22.02 -38.19
N LEU A 215 11.81 20.96 -38.58
CA LEU A 215 11.78 20.44 -39.96
C LEU A 215 10.52 20.78 -40.77
N ASN A 216 9.62 21.62 -40.24
CA ASN A 216 8.43 22.09 -40.97
C ASN A 216 8.55 23.53 -41.53
N ALA A 217 9.77 24.08 -41.62
CA ALA A 217 10.02 25.38 -42.25
C ALA A 217 10.51 25.29 -43.73
N GLY A 218 10.40 24.12 -44.38
CA GLY A 218 10.77 23.95 -45.79
C GLY A 218 9.97 22.85 -46.47
N ALA A 219 9.13 23.25 -47.42
CA ALA A 219 8.20 22.43 -48.17
C ALA A 219 8.81 21.23 -48.92
N VAL A 220 8.13 20.07 -48.89
CA VAL A 220 7.81 19.26 -50.09
C VAL A 220 6.47 18.54 -49.85
N PRO A 221 5.47 18.64 -50.75
CA PRO A 221 4.24 17.86 -50.67
C PRO A 221 4.45 16.51 -51.38
N MET A 222 4.44 15.39 -50.66
CA MET A 222 4.18 14.07 -51.26
C MET A 222 3.59 13.07 -50.25
N GLY A 223 2.37 12.60 -50.55
CA GLY A 223 1.94 11.21 -50.33
C GLY A 223 1.34 10.83 -48.96
N PRO A 224 0.14 10.22 -48.93
CA PRO A 224 -0.49 9.78 -47.69
C PRO A 224 -0.08 8.33 -47.35
N ALA A 225 0.73 8.12 -46.31
CA ALA A 225 0.76 6.88 -45.52
C ALA A 225 1.85 6.93 -44.43
N ALA A 226 1.53 7.39 -43.23
CA ALA A 226 2.20 6.93 -42.00
C ALA A 226 1.42 7.37 -40.75
N LEU A 227 0.72 6.41 -40.16
CA LEU A 227 0.10 6.48 -38.83
C LEU A 227 1.18 6.59 -37.75
N ALA A 228 1.36 7.80 -37.19
CA ALA A 228 2.05 8.01 -35.93
C ALA A 228 1.01 8.21 -34.82
N VAL A 229 0.74 7.16 -34.05
CA VAL A 229 -0.09 7.23 -32.85
C VAL A 229 0.74 7.83 -31.72
N ALA A 230 0.64 9.14 -31.54
CA ALA A 230 1.12 9.83 -30.35
C ALA A 230 0.18 9.51 -29.17
N PHE A 231 0.72 8.91 -28.11
CA PHE A 231 0.01 8.73 -26.85
C PHE A 231 -0.05 10.07 -26.10
N PRO A 232 -1.21 10.53 -25.62
CA PRO A 232 -1.27 11.66 -24.71
C PRO A 232 -0.77 11.22 -23.34
N SER A 233 0.36 11.78 -22.90
CA SER A 233 0.83 11.63 -21.53
C SER A 233 -0.04 12.46 -20.60
N SER A 234 -0.79 11.81 -19.71
CA SER A 234 -1.51 12.44 -18.61
C SER A 234 -0.54 12.91 -17.52
N GLY A 235 0.20 13.97 -17.83
CA GLY A 235 0.67 14.91 -16.83
C GLY A 235 -0.47 15.89 -16.55
N SER A 236 -0.67 16.27 -15.29
CA SER A 236 -1.45 17.44 -14.94
C SER A 236 -0.78 18.66 -15.58
N GLU A 237 -1.16 18.97 -16.81
CA GLU A 237 -0.83 20.21 -17.48
C GLU A 237 -1.46 21.35 -16.68
N LEU A 238 -0.60 22.19 -16.10
CA LEU A 238 -0.97 23.59 -15.92
C LEU A 238 -1.30 24.11 -17.31
N PRO A 239 -2.47 24.72 -17.55
CA PRO A 239 -2.79 25.28 -18.85
C PRO A 239 -1.77 26.39 -19.13
N LEU A 240 -0.82 26.12 -20.03
CA LEU A 240 -0.07 27.15 -20.72
C LEU A 240 -1.07 27.84 -21.62
N GLN A 241 -1.42 29.05 -21.20
CA GLN A 241 -2.35 29.94 -21.86
C GLN A 241 -1.90 30.15 -23.32
N ASP A 242 -2.72 29.66 -24.24
CA ASP A 242 -2.60 29.89 -25.67
C ASP A 242 -2.43 31.40 -25.93
N SER A 243 -1.24 31.76 -26.41
CA SER A 243 -0.98 33.09 -26.96
C SER A 243 -1.47 33.07 -28.40
N GLY A 244 -2.80 33.18 -28.55
CA GLY A 244 -3.46 33.44 -29.82
C GLY A 244 -3.46 34.95 -30.09
N ASP A 245 -2.71 35.34 -31.12
CA ASP A 245 -2.55 36.70 -31.63
C ASP A 245 -3.89 37.40 -31.88
N GLY A 246 -4.11 38.48 -31.12
CA GLY A 246 -5.05 39.54 -31.43
C GLY A 246 -4.29 40.86 -31.49
N ALA A 247 -3.80 41.23 -32.66
CA ALA A 247 -3.25 42.55 -32.93
C ALA A 247 -4.38 43.58 -32.82
N THR A 248 -4.62 44.10 -31.61
CA THR A 248 -5.50 45.24 -31.36
C THR A 248 -4.68 46.32 -30.69
N SER A 249 -4.50 47.44 -31.40
CA SER A 249 -3.76 48.62 -30.97
C SER A 249 -4.04 48.99 -29.52
N GLN A 250 -3.01 48.85 -28.67
CA GLN A 250 -2.98 49.41 -27.32
C GLN A 250 -2.64 50.91 -27.40
N VAL A 251 -3.63 51.74 -27.07
CA VAL A 251 -3.41 53.08 -26.53
C VAL A 251 -4.01 53.08 -25.12
N GLY A 252 -3.17 53.30 -24.10
CA GLY A 252 -3.62 53.80 -22.80
C GLY A 252 -3.55 52.86 -21.58
N GLY A 253 -2.36 52.66 -21.04
CA GLY A 253 -2.07 53.00 -19.63
C GLY A 253 -2.90 52.40 -18.48
N GLN A 254 -3.18 51.09 -18.44
CA GLN A 254 -3.62 50.42 -17.21
C GLN A 254 -2.87 49.10 -16.95
N ALA A 255 -1.75 49.17 -16.24
CA ALA A 255 -1.10 48.01 -15.62
C ALA A 255 -0.57 48.44 -14.24
N PRO A 256 -1.12 47.90 -13.13
CA PRO A 256 -0.44 46.80 -12.42
C PRO A 256 -1.37 45.78 -11.71
N LEU A 257 -2.70 45.87 -11.83
CA LEU A 257 -3.64 45.05 -11.04
C LEU A 257 -3.74 43.59 -11.48
N SER A 258 -3.56 43.28 -12.78
CA SER A 258 -3.64 41.91 -13.29
C SER A 258 -2.54 40.99 -12.75
N LYS A 259 -1.36 41.53 -12.42
CA LYS A 259 -0.21 40.76 -11.90
C LYS A 259 -0.36 40.36 -10.43
N ARG A 260 -1.20 41.06 -9.64
CA ARG A 260 -1.48 40.68 -8.23
C ARG A 260 -2.47 39.53 -8.12
N ILE A 261 -3.44 39.43 -9.04
CA ILE A 261 -4.45 38.38 -9.02
C ILE A 261 -3.84 37.01 -9.35
N SER A 262 -2.81 36.96 -10.21
CA SER A 262 -2.12 35.70 -10.56
C SER A 262 -1.27 35.13 -9.41
N TRP A 263 -0.68 35.98 -8.56
CA TRP A 263 0.12 35.51 -7.42
C TRP A 263 -0.74 34.82 -6.36
N LEU A 264 -1.91 35.38 -6.02
CA LEU A 264 -2.82 34.80 -5.02
C LEU A 264 -3.35 33.42 -5.44
N SER A 265 -3.68 33.22 -6.72
CA SER A 265 -4.14 31.93 -7.21
C SER A 265 -3.03 30.87 -7.16
N THR A 266 -1.79 31.25 -7.49
CA THR A 266 -0.61 30.38 -7.37
C THR A 266 -0.35 30.01 -5.90
N TRP A 267 -0.45 30.97 -4.99
CA TRP A 267 -0.25 30.74 -3.56
C TRP A 267 -1.32 29.82 -2.98
N ARG A 268 -2.59 30.02 -3.34
CA ARG A 268 -3.69 29.14 -2.94
C ARG A 268 -3.50 27.70 -3.44
N GLN A 269 -3.00 27.54 -4.66
CA GLN A 269 -2.70 26.22 -5.22
C GLN A 269 -1.55 25.54 -4.46
N LEU A 270 -0.46 26.26 -4.19
CA LEU A 270 0.66 25.75 -3.40
C LEU A 270 0.21 25.35 -1.99
N VAL A 271 -0.53 26.22 -1.29
CA VAL A 271 -1.07 25.92 0.04
C VAL A 271 -1.95 24.68 0.00
N ARG A 272 -2.83 24.53 -1.00
CA ARG A 272 -3.67 23.33 -1.15
C ARG A 272 -2.84 22.06 -1.38
N THR A 273 -1.82 22.15 -2.22
CA THR A 273 -0.93 21.03 -2.56
C THR A 273 -0.10 20.58 -1.34
N TYR A 274 0.49 21.52 -0.61
CA TYR A 274 1.31 21.20 0.58
C TYR A 274 0.49 20.87 1.82
N ALA A 275 -0.70 21.46 1.99
CA ALA A 275 -1.60 21.15 3.10
C ALA A 275 -1.96 19.66 3.12
N LEU A 276 -2.14 19.04 1.96
CA LEU A 276 -2.41 17.61 1.85
C LEU A 276 -1.23 16.76 2.33
N ILE A 277 0.00 17.15 1.97
CA ILE A 277 1.23 16.46 2.42
C ILE A 277 1.37 16.58 3.94
N VAL A 278 1.20 17.79 4.49
CA VAL A 278 1.27 18.03 5.93
C VAL A 278 0.19 17.25 6.68
N LEU A 279 -1.05 17.26 6.17
CA LEU A 279 -2.16 16.50 6.73
C LEU A 279 -1.84 15.00 6.75
N TYR A 280 -1.29 14.46 5.66
CA TYR A 280 -0.87 13.06 5.61
C TYR A 280 0.25 12.77 6.62
N ILE A 281 1.22 13.68 6.75
CA ILE A 281 2.34 13.51 7.70
C ILE A 281 1.81 13.40 9.13
N VAL A 282 0.96 14.35 9.54
CA VAL A 282 0.37 14.38 10.87
C VAL A 282 -0.52 13.16 11.11
N ALA A 283 -1.38 12.83 10.15
CA ALA A 283 -2.28 11.68 10.29
C ALA A 283 -1.52 10.35 10.39
N ASP A 284 -0.44 10.16 9.63
CA ASP A 284 0.37 8.95 9.71
C ASP A 284 1.23 8.90 10.98
N ALA A 285 1.71 10.06 11.48
CA ALA A 285 2.40 10.14 12.76
C ALA A 285 1.48 9.71 13.92
N VAL A 286 0.29 10.32 14.01
CA VAL A 286 -0.71 9.99 15.03
C VAL A 286 -1.14 8.53 14.91
N ARG A 287 -1.27 8.00 13.68
CA ARG A 287 -1.57 6.58 13.46
C ARG A 287 -0.51 5.67 14.09
N ASN A 288 0.78 5.93 13.88
CA ASN A 288 1.84 5.08 14.41
C ASN A 288 1.85 5.11 15.96
N LEU A 289 1.68 6.29 16.56
CA LEU A 289 1.62 6.45 18.02
C LEU A 289 0.39 5.72 18.61
N THR A 290 -0.77 5.89 17.99
CA THR A 290 -2.01 5.23 18.45
C THR A 290 -2.00 3.73 18.21
N LEU A 291 -1.38 3.25 17.12
CA LEU A 291 -1.22 1.81 16.85
C LEU A 291 -0.40 1.13 17.93
N ALA A 292 0.76 1.68 18.29
CA ALA A 292 1.62 1.13 19.33
C ALA A 292 0.87 1.01 20.66
N LYS A 293 0.09 2.05 21.02
CA LYS A 293 -0.73 2.04 22.23
C LYS A 293 -1.90 1.04 22.14
N ALA A 294 -2.58 0.96 21.00
CA ALA A 294 -3.72 0.08 20.78
C ALA A 294 -3.33 -1.40 20.87
N LEU A 295 -2.21 -1.78 20.23
CA LEU A 295 -1.70 -3.15 20.26
C LEU A 295 -1.24 -3.59 21.65
N ASN A 296 -0.74 -2.67 22.48
CA ASN A 296 -0.31 -2.98 23.85
C ASN A 296 -1.47 -3.10 24.85
N SER A 297 -2.65 -2.54 24.55
CA SER A 297 -3.71 -2.36 25.54
C SER A 297 -4.71 -3.52 25.67
N THR A 298 -4.87 -4.38 24.66
CA THR A 298 -5.95 -5.40 24.66
C THR A 298 -5.66 -6.56 23.68
N ARG A 299 -6.30 -7.71 23.91
CA ARG A 299 -6.33 -8.88 23.00
C ARG A 299 -7.44 -8.77 21.95
N ILE A 300 -7.51 -7.68 21.17
CA ILE A 300 -8.45 -7.62 20.04
C ILE A 300 -7.84 -8.26 18.81
N ASN A 301 -8.62 -9.05 18.08
CA ASN A 301 -8.22 -9.56 16.77
C ASN A 301 -7.99 -8.37 15.82
N PRO A 302 -6.76 -8.12 15.35
CA PRO A 302 -6.44 -6.93 14.58
C PRO A 302 -7.10 -6.90 13.19
N ASN A 303 -7.62 -8.04 12.70
CA ASN A 303 -8.38 -8.09 11.45
C ASN A 303 -9.81 -7.57 11.63
N SER A 304 -10.45 -7.79 12.79
CA SER A 304 -11.77 -7.21 13.07
C SER A 304 -11.68 -5.70 13.16
N MET A 305 -10.62 -5.17 13.79
CA MET A 305 -10.31 -3.73 13.78
C MET A 305 -10.17 -3.18 12.35
N SER A 306 -9.50 -3.92 11.48
CA SER A 306 -9.33 -3.55 10.07
C SER A 306 -10.66 -3.53 9.31
N LEU A 307 -11.53 -4.50 9.56
CA LEU A 307 -12.89 -4.54 9.02
C LEU A 307 -13.68 -3.29 9.44
N VAL A 308 -13.66 -2.94 10.73
CA VAL A 308 -14.32 -1.73 11.25
C VAL A 308 -13.78 -0.46 10.61
N ILE A 309 -12.47 -0.36 10.37
CA ILE A 309 -11.85 0.76 9.64
C ILE A 309 -12.45 0.90 8.24
N TYR A 310 -12.60 -0.19 7.48
CA TYR A 310 -13.20 -0.09 6.14
C TYR A 310 -14.69 0.22 6.19
N MET A 311 -15.42 -0.33 7.16
CA MET A 311 -16.85 -0.04 7.36
C MET A 311 -17.09 1.45 7.68
N LEU A 312 -16.23 2.05 8.51
CA LEU A 312 -16.28 3.48 8.78
C LEU A 312 -15.82 4.29 7.56
N GLY A 313 -14.78 3.84 6.86
CA GLY A 313 -14.27 4.45 5.64
C GLY A 313 -15.32 4.54 4.52
N ILE A 314 -16.01 3.42 4.24
CA ILE A 314 -17.10 3.37 3.25
C ILE A 314 -18.29 4.21 3.69
N GLY A 315 -18.60 4.28 4.99
CA GLY A 315 -19.65 5.13 5.53
C GLY A 315 -19.37 6.62 5.27
N VAL A 316 -18.17 7.10 5.61
CA VAL A 316 -17.73 8.47 5.34
C VAL A 316 -17.73 8.76 3.84
N ALA A 317 -17.24 7.83 3.02
CA ALA A 317 -17.20 8.00 1.56
C ALA A 317 -18.59 8.06 0.94
N SER A 318 -19.52 7.25 1.45
CA SER A 318 -20.92 7.20 1.00
C SER A 318 -21.65 8.48 1.38
N LEU A 319 -21.48 8.97 2.61
CA LEU A 319 -22.06 10.24 3.07
C LEU A 319 -21.53 11.42 2.26
N LEU A 320 -20.22 11.48 2.00
CA LEU A 320 -19.62 12.53 1.18
C LEU A 320 -20.13 12.46 -0.27
N THR A 321 -20.24 11.26 -0.84
CA THR A 321 -20.81 11.05 -2.19
C THR A 321 -22.27 11.53 -2.27
N LEU A 322 -23.07 11.18 -1.25
CA LEU A 322 -24.46 11.58 -1.16
C LEU A 322 -24.60 13.10 -1.02
N TYR A 323 -23.73 13.72 -0.22
CA TYR A 323 -23.73 15.16 0.02
C TYR A 323 -23.31 15.97 -1.21
N THR A 324 -22.26 15.56 -1.94
CA THR A 324 -21.74 16.34 -3.06
C THR A 324 -22.46 16.08 -4.38
N ASP A 325 -22.81 14.82 -4.67
CA ASP A 325 -23.27 14.40 -6.00
C ASP A 325 -24.67 13.74 -5.97
N GLY A 326 -25.30 13.62 -4.80
CA GLY A 326 -26.66 13.11 -4.64
C GLY A 326 -26.80 11.58 -4.70
N ARG A 327 -28.06 11.10 -4.64
CA ARG A 327 -28.41 9.67 -4.53
C ARG A 327 -28.00 8.84 -5.76
N GLU A 328 -28.08 9.42 -6.96
CA GLU A 328 -27.71 8.71 -8.20
C GLU A 328 -26.21 8.48 -8.31
N ALA A 329 -25.38 9.39 -7.79
CA ALA A 329 -23.95 9.14 -7.66
C ALA A 329 -23.65 8.04 -6.64
N LEU A 330 -24.37 7.99 -5.53
CA LEU A 330 -24.23 6.91 -4.55
C LEU A 330 -24.55 5.54 -5.16
N LYS A 331 -25.66 5.40 -5.90
CA LYS A 331 -25.99 4.17 -6.65
C LYS A 331 -24.88 3.79 -7.63
N ARG A 332 -24.33 4.76 -8.37
CA ARG A 332 -23.19 4.55 -9.29
C ARG A 332 -21.88 4.20 -8.57
N ALA A 333 -21.70 4.65 -7.33
CA ALA A 333 -20.54 4.29 -6.51
C ALA A 333 -20.61 2.79 -6.12
N PHE A 334 -21.80 2.30 -5.78
CA PHE A 334 -22.06 0.90 -5.40
C PHE A 334 -22.26 -0.08 -6.58
N HIS A 335 -21.92 0.31 -7.81
CA HIS A 335 -22.04 -0.58 -8.95
C HIS A 335 -21.09 -1.78 -8.83
N VAL A 336 -21.64 -3.00 -8.68
CA VAL A 336 -20.88 -4.25 -8.41
C VAL A 336 -19.75 -4.47 -9.40
N GLY A 337 -19.98 -4.28 -10.70
CA GLY A 337 -18.94 -4.46 -11.71
C GLY A 337 -17.73 -3.53 -11.53
N LYS A 338 -17.92 -2.34 -10.95
CA LYS A 338 -16.84 -1.39 -10.65
C LYS A 338 -16.12 -1.73 -9.36
N ILE A 339 -16.84 -2.27 -8.37
CA ILE A 339 -16.26 -2.82 -7.13
C ILE A 339 -15.37 -4.02 -7.48
N MET A 340 -15.84 -4.92 -8.36
CA MET A 340 -15.05 -6.08 -8.81
C MET A 340 -13.75 -5.67 -9.51
N ARG A 341 -13.74 -4.56 -10.26
CA ARG A 341 -12.51 -4.00 -10.84
C ARG A 341 -11.52 -3.50 -9.77
N CYS A 342 -12.01 -3.13 -8.60
CA CYS A 342 -11.20 -2.72 -7.45
C CYS A 342 -10.79 -3.89 -6.55
N MET A 343 -11.32 -5.09 -6.78
CA MET A 343 -11.07 -6.28 -5.95
C MET A 343 -9.59 -6.64 -5.82
N PRO A 344 -8.74 -6.59 -6.87
CA PRO A 344 -7.31 -6.85 -6.71
C PRO A 344 -6.61 -5.89 -5.74
N ALA A 345 -6.96 -4.60 -5.75
CA ALA A 345 -6.42 -3.63 -4.80
C ALA A 345 -6.94 -3.91 -3.38
N GLY A 346 -8.25 -4.15 -3.25
CA GLY A 346 -8.88 -4.49 -1.97
C GLY A 346 -8.28 -5.74 -1.32
N PHE A 347 -8.05 -6.78 -2.12
CA PHE A 347 -7.39 -8.02 -1.71
C PHE A 347 -5.95 -7.80 -1.25
N MET A 348 -5.14 -7.08 -2.03
CA MET A 348 -3.76 -6.80 -1.63
C MET A 348 -3.69 -5.92 -0.37
N PHE A 349 -4.66 -5.02 -0.17
CA PHE A 349 -4.79 -4.25 1.07
C PHE A 349 -5.11 -5.15 2.27
N ALA A 350 -6.10 -6.04 2.13
CA ALA A 350 -6.48 -6.98 3.16
C ALA A 350 -5.31 -7.93 3.50
N LEU A 351 -4.66 -8.50 2.48
CA LEU A 351 -3.49 -9.36 2.62
C LEU A 351 -2.33 -8.66 3.34
N THR A 352 -1.99 -7.44 2.95
CA THR A 352 -0.95 -6.62 3.62
C THR A 352 -1.23 -6.51 5.12
N THR A 353 -2.48 -6.19 5.46
CA THR A 353 -2.89 -5.95 6.85
C THR A 353 -2.85 -7.25 7.64
N THR A 354 -3.36 -8.34 7.07
CA THR A 354 -3.30 -9.69 7.64
C THR A 354 -1.86 -10.13 7.92
N LEU A 355 -0.96 -10.06 6.93
CA LEU A 355 0.43 -10.49 7.09
C LEU A 355 1.17 -9.68 8.15
N MET A 356 0.94 -8.36 8.19
CA MET A 356 1.51 -7.49 9.21
C MET A 356 0.99 -7.83 10.61
N ASN A 357 -0.32 -8.07 10.74
CA ASN A 357 -0.95 -8.49 11.98
C ASN A 357 -0.41 -9.83 12.47
N MET A 358 -0.22 -10.79 11.56
CA MET A 358 0.41 -12.08 11.86
C MET A 358 1.85 -11.88 12.35
N ALA A 359 2.64 -11.02 11.71
CA ALA A 359 4.00 -10.72 12.17
C ALA A 359 4.01 -10.17 13.61
N TYR A 360 3.11 -9.23 13.95
CA TYR A 360 2.98 -8.73 15.32
C TYR A 360 2.53 -9.82 16.30
N SER A 361 1.63 -10.71 15.86
CA SER A 361 1.21 -11.86 16.66
C SER A 361 2.34 -12.87 16.89
N GLN A 362 3.39 -12.89 16.06
CA GLN A 362 4.56 -13.72 16.29
C GLN A 362 5.67 -12.99 17.06
N GLY A 363 5.35 -11.86 17.70
CA GLY A 363 6.28 -11.11 18.56
C GLY A 363 7.18 -10.13 17.81
N MET A 364 6.94 -9.86 16.53
CA MET A 364 7.65 -8.80 15.81
C MET A 364 7.45 -7.45 16.52
N SER A 365 8.53 -6.72 16.80
CA SER A 365 8.40 -5.38 17.35
C SER A 365 7.89 -4.40 16.28
N ALA A 366 7.11 -3.39 16.68
CA ALA A 366 6.63 -2.33 15.78
C ALA A 366 7.80 -1.62 15.08
N ALA A 367 8.91 -1.40 15.79
CA ALA A 367 10.11 -0.79 15.21
C ALA A 367 10.70 -1.66 14.09
N LEU A 368 10.93 -2.96 14.34
CA LEU A 368 11.52 -3.85 13.33
C LEU A 368 10.59 -4.05 12.13
N ALA A 369 9.28 -4.16 12.35
CA ALA A 369 8.29 -4.25 11.28
C ALA A 369 8.30 -3.00 10.37
N LEU A 370 8.42 -1.80 10.95
CA LEU A 370 8.50 -0.55 10.19
C LEU A 370 9.75 -0.49 9.31
N VAL A 371 10.87 -1.00 9.82
CA VAL A 371 12.18 -0.99 9.17
C VAL A 371 12.20 -1.97 7.99
N LEU A 372 11.81 -3.21 8.23
CA LEU A 372 11.64 -4.21 7.18
C LEU A 372 10.58 -3.76 6.16
N GLY A 373 9.55 -3.05 6.62
CA GLY A 373 8.54 -2.42 5.78
C GLY A 373 9.10 -1.45 4.74
N LYS A 374 10.31 -0.90 4.93
CA LYS A 374 10.94 0.00 3.94
C LYS A 374 11.36 -0.71 2.66
N PHE A 375 11.43 -2.04 2.67
CA PHE A 375 11.53 -2.86 1.47
C PHE A 375 10.40 -2.59 0.47
N TYR A 376 9.29 -2.01 0.92
CA TYR A 376 8.22 -1.48 0.08
C TYR A 376 8.72 -0.58 -1.05
N THR A 377 9.65 0.34 -0.79
CA THR A 377 10.05 1.38 -1.78
C THR A 377 10.74 0.79 -3.02
N PRO A 378 11.78 -0.06 -2.90
CA PRO A 378 12.40 -0.68 -4.07
C PRO A 378 11.43 -1.60 -4.81
N VAL A 379 10.59 -2.36 -4.09
CA VAL A 379 9.56 -3.20 -4.72
C VAL A 379 8.55 -2.37 -5.49
N ALA A 380 8.10 -1.24 -4.94
CA ALA A 380 7.18 -0.33 -5.63
C ALA A 380 7.82 0.31 -6.87
N ALA A 381 9.12 0.64 -6.81
CA ALA A 381 9.85 1.20 -7.94
C ALA A 381 9.98 0.21 -9.10
N LEU A 382 10.39 -1.02 -8.79
CA LEU A 382 10.47 -2.13 -9.77
C LEU A 382 9.07 -2.46 -10.31
N GLY A 383 8.08 -2.54 -9.41
CA GLY A 383 6.69 -2.82 -9.72
C GLY A 383 6.03 -1.79 -10.63
N ALA A 384 6.39 -0.51 -10.51
CA ALA A 384 5.78 0.56 -11.29
C ALA A 384 5.99 0.39 -12.80
N ARG A 385 7.10 -0.23 -13.21
CA ARG A 385 7.35 -0.55 -14.62
C ARG A 385 6.28 -1.50 -15.16
N TRP A 386 5.91 -2.52 -14.38
CA TRP A 386 4.93 -3.52 -14.79
C TRP A 386 3.50 -3.00 -14.67
N VAL A 387 3.17 -2.32 -13.57
CA VAL A 387 1.79 -1.92 -13.29
C VAL A 387 1.40 -0.61 -13.97
N LEU A 388 2.29 0.38 -13.97
CA LEU A 388 2.02 1.75 -14.46
C LEU A 388 2.69 2.07 -15.79
N ASN A 389 3.53 1.16 -16.33
CA ASN A 389 4.36 1.40 -17.51
C ASN A 389 5.25 2.65 -17.38
N LYS A 390 5.72 2.94 -16.15
CA LYS A 390 6.63 4.06 -15.84
C LYS A 390 8.07 3.56 -15.78
N PHE A 391 8.99 4.35 -16.35
CA PHE A 391 10.42 4.09 -16.29
C PHE A 391 11.07 5.07 -15.32
N TYR A 392 11.88 4.55 -14.41
CA TYR A 392 12.75 5.36 -13.56
C TYR A 392 14.16 5.38 -14.15
N MET A 393 14.85 6.50 -13.99
CA MET A 393 16.25 6.63 -14.39
C MET A 393 17.18 5.92 -13.40
N TRP A 394 18.40 5.58 -13.85
CA TRP A 394 19.40 4.94 -13.01
C TRP A 394 19.68 5.71 -11.70
N LEU A 395 19.73 7.05 -11.77
CA LEU A 395 19.92 7.91 -10.59
C LEU A 395 18.76 7.81 -9.59
N GLU A 396 17.52 7.63 -10.06
CA GLU A 396 16.36 7.46 -9.18
C GLU A 396 16.41 6.10 -8.46
N TYR A 397 16.85 5.04 -9.16
CA TYR A 397 17.10 3.74 -8.52
C TYR A 397 18.22 3.82 -7.47
N ALA A 398 19.31 4.54 -7.76
CA ALA A 398 20.39 4.75 -6.80
C ALA A 398 19.89 5.50 -5.54
N ALA A 399 19.10 6.56 -5.71
CA ALA A 399 18.49 7.30 -4.59
C ALA A 399 17.57 6.40 -3.75
N ILE A 400 16.75 5.55 -4.39
CA ILE A 400 15.88 4.60 -3.69
C ILE A 400 16.71 3.56 -2.91
N ALA A 401 17.81 3.06 -3.49
CA ALA A 401 18.69 2.12 -2.83
C ALA A 401 19.33 2.74 -1.58
N ILE A 402 19.89 3.96 -1.69
CA ILE A 402 20.48 4.70 -0.57
C ILE A 402 19.44 4.94 0.53
N LEU A 403 18.23 5.39 0.15
CA LEU A 403 17.14 5.63 1.10
C LEU A 403 16.74 4.37 1.86
N THR A 404 16.68 3.24 1.15
CA THR A 404 16.31 1.94 1.73
C THR A 404 17.39 1.45 2.69
N LEU A 405 18.65 1.50 2.26
CA LEU A 405 19.80 1.13 3.09
C LEU A 405 19.88 1.99 4.35
N ALA A 406 19.77 3.32 4.22
CA ALA A 406 19.77 4.22 5.38
C ALA A 406 18.66 3.90 6.37
N SER A 407 17.45 3.64 5.88
CA SER A 407 16.31 3.27 6.73
C SER A 407 16.50 1.91 7.40
N MET A 408 17.06 0.93 6.69
CA MET A 408 17.40 -0.39 7.23
C MET A 408 18.48 -0.31 8.30
N THR A 409 19.56 0.44 8.06
CA THR A 409 20.66 0.65 9.02
C THR A 409 20.16 1.32 10.29
N PHE A 410 19.38 2.41 10.17
CA PHE A 410 18.84 3.11 11.34
C PHE A 410 17.91 2.21 12.17
N GLY A 411 17.07 1.46 11.47
CA GLY A 411 16.20 0.49 12.09
C GLY A 411 16.90 -0.64 12.82
N TYR A 412 17.95 -1.16 12.19
CA TYR A 412 18.83 -2.18 12.76
C TYR A 412 19.50 -1.66 14.04
N LEU A 413 20.08 -0.45 14.00
CA LEU A 413 20.69 0.16 15.19
C LEU A 413 19.67 0.30 16.35
N LYS A 414 18.44 0.72 16.06
CA LYS A 414 17.38 0.80 17.07
C LYS A 414 16.98 -0.56 17.63
N ALA A 415 16.97 -1.61 16.81
CA ALA A 415 16.64 -2.96 17.23
C ALA A 415 17.75 -3.59 18.10
N PHE A 416 19.02 -3.29 17.79
CA PHE A 416 20.18 -3.79 18.54
C PHE A 416 20.22 -3.28 19.97
N ASP A 417 19.85 -2.02 20.17
CA ASP A 417 19.84 -1.38 21.48
C ASP A 417 18.86 -2.08 22.45
N THR A 418 17.70 -2.49 21.93
CA THR A 418 16.69 -3.26 22.68
C THR A 418 17.05 -4.74 22.91
N ALA A 419 18.00 -5.30 22.15
CA ALA A 419 18.32 -6.73 22.17
C ALA A 419 19.53 -7.09 23.03
N SER A 420 20.08 -6.13 23.78
CA SER A 420 21.34 -6.24 24.54
C SER A 420 21.37 -7.32 25.65
N GLY A 421 20.31 -8.14 25.82
CA GLY A 421 20.28 -9.28 26.74
C GLY A 421 19.79 -10.62 26.16
N GLU A 422 19.15 -10.66 25.00
CA GLU A 422 18.59 -11.91 24.43
C GLU A 422 19.26 -12.26 23.10
N LYS A 423 19.87 -13.45 23.02
CA LYS A 423 20.42 -13.96 21.76
C LYS A 423 19.29 -14.07 20.73
N PRO A 424 19.48 -13.61 19.49
CA PRO A 424 18.47 -13.73 18.44
C PRO A 424 18.15 -15.22 18.24
N SER A 425 16.95 -15.63 18.66
CA SER A 425 16.49 -16.99 18.46
C SER A 425 16.09 -17.16 17.00
N LEU A 426 16.32 -18.36 16.43
CA LEU A 426 15.93 -18.71 15.05
C LEU A 426 14.43 -18.46 14.75
N SER A 427 13.62 -18.29 15.80
CA SER A 427 12.20 -17.96 15.73
C SER A 427 11.87 -16.64 15.02
N THR A 428 12.84 -15.71 14.84
CA THR A 428 12.60 -14.40 14.21
C THR A 428 12.46 -14.45 12.68
N LEU A 429 12.79 -15.57 12.03
CA LEU A 429 12.72 -15.69 10.57
C LEU A 429 11.28 -15.61 10.05
N GLY A 430 10.35 -16.33 10.68
CA GLY A 430 8.93 -16.35 10.29
C GLY A 430 8.29 -14.96 10.27
N PRO A 431 8.33 -14.20 11.38
CA PRO A 431 7.80 -12.85 11.43
C PRO A 431 8.46 -11.93 10.38
N THR A 432 9.77 -12.09 10.14
CA THR A 432 10.51 -11.28 9.17
C THR A 432 9.99 -11.51 7.74
N LEU A 433 9.79 -12.78 7.35
CA LEU A 433 9.22 -13.13 6.05
C LEU A 433 7.80 -12.60 5.89
N LEU A 434 6.98 -12.65 6.95
CA LEU A 434 5.63 -12.07 6.94
C LEU A 434 5.65 -10.56 6.69
N VAL A 435 6.57 -9.81 7.33
CA VAL A 435 6.71 -8.37 7.09
C VAL A 435 7.18 -8.07 5.67
N LEU A 436 8.13 -8.83 5.14
CA LEU A 436 8.60 -8.67 3.75
C LEU A 436 7.47 -8.98 2.75
N GLY A 437 6.68 -10.03 3.01
CA GLY A 437 5.48 -10.35 2.25
C GLY A 437 4.45 -9.23 2.31
N ALA A 438 4.20 -8.67 3.51
CA ALA A 438 3.31 -7.53 3.71
C ALA A 438 3.81 -6.28 2.96
N ALA A 439 5.10 -5.98 3.02
CA ALA A 439 5.70 -4.83 2.32
C ALA A 439 5.58 -4.97 0.79
N THR A 440 5.78 -6.19 0.28
CA THR A 440 5.60 -6.52 -1.14
C THR A 440 4.14 -6.37 -1.56
N ALA A 441 3.22 -6.95 -0.80
CA ALA A 441 1.78 -6.81 -1.04
C ALA A 441 1.33 -5.35 -1.01
N ALA A 442 1.84 -4.57 -0.06
CA ALA A 442 1.56 -3.14 0.07
C ALA A 442 2.05 -2.37 -1.17
N ALA A 443 3.24 -2.68 -1.68
CA ALA A 443 3.81 -2.02 -2.85
C ALA A 443 2.93 -2.22 -4.08
N PHE A 444 2.54 -3.47 -4.37
CA PHE A 444 1.61 -3.76 -5.46
C PHE A 444 0.23 -3.14 -5.24
N ASN A 445 -0.30 -3.20 -4.02
CA ASN A 445 -1.55 -2.56 -3.66
C ASN A 445 -1.55 -1.06 -4.02
N SER A 446 -0.49 -0.33 -3.65
CA SER A 446 -0.41 1.10 -3.95
C SER A 446 -0.30 1.38 -5.45
N LEU A 447 0.44 0.56 -6.19
CA LEU A 447 0.56 0.72 -7.64
C LEU A 447 -0.75 0.43 -8.38
N ILE A 448 -1.45 -0.64 -8.00
CA ILE A 448 -2.76 -1.00 -8.55
C ILE A 448 -3.77 0.10 -8.21
N THR A 449 -3.76 0.57 -6.95
CA THR A 449 -4.61 1.68 -6.51
C THR A 449 -4.33 2.95 -7.30
N GLU A 450 -3.06 3.32 -7.54
CA GLU A 450 -2.71 4.47 -8.38
C GLU A 450 -3.27 4.32 -9.80
N ARG A 451 -3.12 3.13 -10.40
CA ARG A 451 -3.65 2.84 -11.74
C ARG A 451 -5.17 2.99 -11.80
N ILE A 452 -5.88 2.51 -10.77
CA ILE A 452 -7.34 2.60 -10.69
C ILE A 452 -7.78 4.06 -10.48
N LEU A 453 -7.17 4.76 -9.51
CA LEU A 453 -7.55 6.13 -9.14
C LEU A 453 -7.32 7.11 -10.30
N LYS A 454 -6.22 6.95 -11.05
CA LYS A 454 -5.90 7.80 -12.21
C LYS A 454 -6.55 7.35 -13.51
N GLY A 455 -6.98 6.10 -13.60
CA GLY A 455 -7.58 5.52 -14.80
C GLY A 455 -9.05 5.86 -15.01
N GLU A 456 -9.73 6.44 -14.01
CA GLU A 456 -11.13 6.84 -14.12
C GLU A 456 -11.32 8.32 -13.79
N THR A 457 -12.17 9.03 -14.54
CA THR A 457 -12.48 10.45 -14.37
C THR A 457 -13.46 10.74 -13.22
N VAL A 458 -13.89 9.72 -12.49
CA VAL A 458 -14.86 9.87 -11.41
C VAL A 458 -14.24 10.56 -10.17
N PRO A 459 -15.04 11.28 -9.37
CA PRO A 459 -14.59 11.89 -8.12
C PRO A 459 -13.95 10.87 -7.15
N PHE A 460 -13.01 11.35 -6.32
CA PHE A 460 -12.25 10.48 -5.43
C PHE A 460 -13.13 9.75 -4.40
N HIS A 461 -14.11 10.42 -3.82
CA HIS A 461 -15.02 9.83 -2.83
C HIS A 461 -15.82 8.65 -3.39
N MET A 462 -16.26 8.71 -4.66
CA MET A 462 -16.91 7.57 -5.32
C MET A 462 -15.93 6.40 -5.55
N GLN A 463 -14.69 6.68 -5.93
CA GLN A 463 -13.65 5.66 -6.06
C GLN A 463 -13.33 5.02 -4.70
N LYS A 464 -13.35 5.83 -3.63
CA LYS A 464 -13.08 5.38 -2.27
C LYS A 464 -14.14 4.41 -1.76
N VAL A 465 -15.43 4.67 -2.02
CA VAL A 465 -16.52 3.70 -1.74
C VAL A 465 -16.21 2.34 -2.37
N ARG A 466 -15.81 2.31 -3.65
CA ARG A 466 -15.52 1.07 -4.38
C ARG A 466 -14.32 0.32 -3.83
N LEU A 467 -13.26 1.04 -3.47
CA LEU A 467 -12.04 0.48 -2.88
C LEU A 467 -12.33 -0.11 -1.49
N ASP A 468 -13.05 0.62 -0.64
CA ASP A 468 -13.35 0.14 0.72
C ASP A 468 -14.34 -1.03 0.69
N ALA A 469 -15.33 -1.03 -0.20
CA ALA A 469 -16.21 -2.18 -0.42
C ALA A 469 -15.42 -3.42 -0.85
N ALA A 470 -14.47 -3.27 -1.78
CA ALA A 470 -13.59 -4.34 -2.20
C ALA A 470 -12.70 -4.86 -1.06
N SER A 471 -12.16 -3.96 -0.23
CA SER A 471 -11.39 -4.33 0.96
C SER A 471 -12.23 -5.07 2.01
N ILE A 472 -13.49 -4.66 2.23
CA ILE A 472 -14.41 -5.38 3.13
C ILE A 472 -14.62 -6.80 2.65
N ILE A 473 -14.99 -7.00 1.38
CA ILE A 473 -15.21 -8.32 0.79
C ILE A 473 -13.96 -9.19 0.94
N ALA A 474 -12.78 -8.65 0.61
CA ALA A 474 -11.53 -9.38 0.73
C ALA A 474 -11.14 -9.71 2.17
N THR A 475 -11.35 -8.78 3.11
CA THR A 475 -11.07 -9.01 4.53
C THR A 475 -12.00 -10.07 5.10
N VAL A 476 -13.30 -10.02 4.80
CA VAL A 476 -14.26 -11.06 5.20
C VAL A 476 -13.85 -12.42 4.64
N GLY A 477 -13.37 -12.48 3.40
CA GLY A 477 -12.86 -13.72 2.79
C GLY A 477 -11.56 -14.24 3.39
N LEU A 478 -10.65 -13.36 3.81
CA LEU A 478 -9.36 -13.74 4.41
C LEU A 478 -9.46 -14.11 5.89
N ILE A 479 -10.46 -13.55 6.58
CA ILE A 479 -10.66 -13.70 8.01
C ILE A 479 -10.61 -15.18 8.48
N PRO A 480 -11.32 -16.14 7.84
CA PRO A 480 -11.27 -17.54 8.24
C PRO A 480 -9.87 -18.15 8.09
N SER A 481 -9.15 -17.78 7.03
CA SER A 481 -7.77 -18.23 6.80
C SER A 481 -6.82 -17.75 7.90
N VAL A 482 -7.05 -16.55 8.46
CA VAL A 482 -6.25 -16.06 9.59
C VAL A 482 -6.59 -16.78 10.88
N GLY A 483 -7.87 -17.03 11.14
CA GLY A 483 -8.29 -17.83 12.28
C GLY A 483 -7.62 -19.21 12.29
N TRP A 484 -7.46 -19.82 11.12
CA TRP A 484 -6.78 -21.10 10.96
C TRP A 484 -5.26 -21.04 11.13
N LEU A 485 -4.59 -20.00 10.60
CA LEU A 485 -3.13 -19.84 10.68
C LEU A 485 -2.65 -19.28 12.03
N SER A 486 -3.54 -18.70 12.83
CA SER A 486 -3.18 -18.07 14.10
C SER A 486 -3.11 -19.13 15.20
N GLU A 487 -1.90 -19.62 15.48
CA GLU A 487 -1.65 -20.56 16.60
C GLU A 487 -1.80 -19.91 17.99
N ARG A 488 -1.96 -18.58 18.06
CA ARG A 488 -2.22 -17.92 19.35
C ARG A 488 -3.66 -18.22 19.78
N PRO A 489 -3.89 -18.76 20.99
CA PRO A 489 -5.22 -18.76 21.57
C PRO A 489 -5.65 -17.29 21.71
N GLN A 490 -6.62 -16.87 20.89
CA GLN A 490 -7.13 -15.50 20.86
C GLN A 490 -7.94 -15.17 22.12
#